data_AF-A0A4V2YI24-F1
#
_entry.id   AF-A0A4V2YI24-F1
#
_cell.length_a   1.000
_cell.length_b   1.000
_cell.length_c   1.000
_cell.angle_alpha   90.00
_cell.angle_beta   90.00
_cell.angle_gamma   90.00
#
_symmetry.space_group_name_H-M   'P 1'
#
loop_
_entity.id
_entity.type
_entity.pdbx_description
1 polymer ?
#
loop_
_entity_poly.entity_id
_entity_poly.type
_entity_poly.pdbx_seq_one_letter_code
_entity_poly.pdbx_strand_id
1 'polypeptide(L)'
;MLIAQWTFDVDTVDGRRVAAAAGAGPAAELDETAEIVPGRAGEALSLGGNDGRAVIPAAPQLVLSQIFGFSLAFFVQVTEEPKGEWRSLLYKPVAENDARALGLWLYPDEMRVRGQLFTNNGPDYVDSNARLTVGDWAHIAFTVDTDGMYLYVNGSLDVGVPLEHAVVTPAGPIYLGSEPTKPGFGGLMDDFRVYASALDEEAVRSLAG
;
A
#
# COMPACT_ATOMS: atom_id res chain seq x y z
N MET A 1 -7.26 14.00 -5.81
CA MET A 1 -6.21 14.39 -6.80
C MET A 1 -5.08 13.38 -6.74
N LEU A 2 -4.63 12.85 -7.88
CA LEU A 2 -3.47 11.94 -7.94
C LEU A 2 -2.19 12.68 -7.56
N ILE A 3 -1.43 12.16 -6.59
CA ILE A 3 -0.08 12.63 -6.28
C ILE A 3 0.92 11.96 -7.22
N ALA A 4 0.88 10.63 -7.29
CA ALA A 4 1.77 9.83 -8.12
C ALA A 4 1.23 8.42 -8.36
N GLN A 5 1.67 7.82 -9.47
CA GLN A 5 1.42 6.45 -9.85
C GLN A 5 2.75 5.80 -10.28
N TRP A 6 3.01 4.60 -9.79
CA TRP A 6 4.10 3.73 -10.22
C TRP A 6 3.50 2.47 -10.82
N THR A 7 3.62 2.31 -12.14
CA THR A 7 3.12 1.12 -12.85
C THR A 7 4.08 -0.06 -12.75
N PHE A 8 5.37 0.22 -12.55
CA PHE A 8 6.45 -0.77 -12.56
C PHE A 8 6.71 -1.38 -13.94
N ASP A 9 6.27 -0.69 -15.01
CA ASP A 9 6.60 -1.04 -16.38
C ASP A 9 8.08 -0.79 -16.70
N VAL A 10 8.65 -1.61 -17.57
CA VAL A 10 10.08 -1.61 -17.90
C VAL A 10 10.58 -0.26 -18.44
N ASP A 11 9.71 0.52 -19.08
CA ASP A 11 10.02 1.85 -19.62
C ASP A 11 10.19 2.93 -18.52
N THR A 12 9.71 2.66 -17.31
CA THR A 12 9.89 3.51 -16.12
C THR A 12 11.15 3.16 -15.31
N VAL A 13 11.88 2.11 -15.70
CA VAL A 13 13.01 1.57 -14.91
C VAL A 13 14.35 2.15 -15.37
N ASP A 14 15.13 2.66 -14.42
CA ASP A 14 16.53 3.04 -14.58
C ASP A 14 17.39 2.34 -13.51
N GLY A 15 18.02 1.23 -13.91
CA GLY A 15 18.78 0.38 -12.99
C GLY A 15 17.90 -0.21 -11.88
N ARG A 16 18.11 0.25 -10.64
CA ARG A 16 17.32 -0.15 -9.45
C ARG A 16 16.31 0.91 -9.03
N ARG A 17 15.96 1.83 -9.93
CA ARG A 17 15.02 2.91 -9.67
C ARG A 17 13.84 2.80 -10.63
N VAL A 18 12.63 3.02 -10.12
CA VAL A 18 11.39 3.04 -10.93
C VAL A 18 10.76 4.43 -10.82
N ALA A 19 10.72 5.17 -11.92
CA ALA A 19 10.11 6.49 -11.95
C ALA A 19 8.58 6.41 -11.75
N ALA A 20 7.98 7.50 -11.24
CA ALA A 20 6.52 7.62 -11.28
C ALA A 20 6.07 7.79 -12.74
N ALA A 21 5.19 6.90 -13.22
CA ALA A 21 4.61 6.95 -14.56
C ALA A 21 3.67 8.15 -14.74
N ALA A 22 3.05 8.61 -13.65
CA ALA A 22 2.24 9.82 -13.62
C ALA A 22 2.39 10.56 -12.30
N GLY A 23 2.12 11.87 -12.31
CA GLY A 23 2.24 12.73 -11.15
C GLY A 23 3.68 13.15 -10.84
N ALA A 24 3.95 13.48 -9.58
CA ALA A 24 5.23 14.09 -9.15
C ALA A 24 5.88 13.31 -8.00
N GLY A 25 5.71 11.99 -7.94
CA GLY A 25 6.33 11.14 -6.92
C GLY A 25 7.84 10.95 -7.18
N PRO A 26 8.66 10.81 -6.13
CA PRO A 26 10.05 10.39 -6.32
C PRO A 26 10.11 8.96 -6.88
N ALA A 27 11.22 8.60 -7.51
CA ALA A 27 11.41 7.22 -7.97
C ALA A 27 11.43 6.24 -6.79
N ALA A 28 10.80 5.08 -6.95
CA ALA A 28 10.92 3.96 -6.02
C ALA A 28 12.30 3.31 -6.19
N GLU A 29 12.94 2.94 -5.07
CA GLU A 29 14.26 2.33 -5.03
C GLU A 29 14.14 0.84 -4.69
N LEU A 30 14.62 -0.03 -5.59
CA LEU A 30 14.54 -1.48 -5.51
C LEU A 30 15.80 -2.07 -4.85
N ASP A 31 15.64 -3.10 -4.03
CA ASP A 31 16.62 -3.52 -3.03
C ASP A 31 17.46 -4.79 -3.33
N GLU A 32 18.25 -4.94 -4.38
CA GLU A 32 18.85 -6.25 -4.78
C GLU A 32 17.89 -7.46 -5.02
N THR A 33 16.85 -7.70 -4.20
CA THR A 33 15.96 -8.88 -4.30
C THR A 33 14.64 -8.59 -5.02
N ALA A 34 14.18 -7.34 -5.01
CA ALA A 34 13.01 -6.94 -5.78
C ALA A 34 13.33 -6.96 -7.29
N GLU A 35 12.39 -7.35 -8.12
CA GLU A 35 12.56 -7.44 -9.58
C GLU A 35 11.35 -6.87 -10.31
N ILE A 36 11.53 -6.53 -11.58
CA ILE A 36 10.43 -6.19 -12.49
C ILE A 36 10.19 -7.39 -13.39
N VAL A 37 8.98 -7.93 -13.35
CA VAL A 37 8.58 -9.18 -14.02
C VAL A 37 7.23 -8.99 -14.72
N PRO A 38 6.81 -9.89 -15.63
CA PRO A 38 5.47 -9.79 -16.23
C PRO A 38 4.35 -9.72 -15.17
N GLY A 39 3.44 -8.76 -15.34
CA GLY A 39 2.45 -8.35 -14.34
C GLY A 39 1.00 -8.48 -14.79
N ARG A 40 0.09 -7.73 -14.15
CA ARG A 40 -1.33 -7.71 -14.51
C ARG A 40 -1.54 -6.96 -15.82
N ALA A 41 -0.89 -5.81 -15.96
CA ALA A 41 -0.99 -4.94 -17.11
C ALA A 41 0.38 -4.41 -17.51
N GLY A 42 1.14 -5.22 -18.25
CA GLY A 42 2.54 -4.92 -18.55
C GLY A 42 3.45 -5.69 -17.60
N GLU A 43 4.29 -4.97 -16.87
CA GLU A 43 5.14 -5.53 -15.82
C GLU A 43 4.60 -5.24 -14.41
N ALA A 44 5.17 -5.88 -13.41
CA ALA A 44 4.85 -5.72 -12.00
C ALA A 44 6.12 -5.79 -11.15
N LEU A 45 6.02 -5.22 -9.95
CA LEU A 45 7.02 -5.35 -8.91
C LEU A 45 6.92 -6.71 -8.24
N SER A 46 7.92 -7.56 -8.44
CA SER A 46 8.16 -8.76 -7.65
C SER A 46 9.00 -8.40 -6.43
N LEU A 47 8.56 -8.83 -5.24
CA LEU A 47 9.19 -8.50 -3.97
C LEU A 47 10.01 -9.66 -3.38
N GLY A 48 10.28 -10.71 -4.15
CA GLY A 48 11.22 -11.76 -3.76
C GLY A 48 10.84 -12.58 -2.51
N GLY A 49 9.66 -12.39 -1.91
CA GLY A 49 9.22 -13.07 -0.70
C GLY A 49 9.43 -12.26 0.57
N ASN A 50 10.14 -12.83 1.56
CA ASN A 50 10.19 -12.30 2.92
C ASN A 50 11.01 -11.01 3.05
N ASP A 51 12.05 -10.82 2.26
CA ASP A 51 13.01 -9.73 2.49
C ASP A 51 12.91 -8.60 1.47
N GLY A 52 12.30 -8.84 0.30
CA GLY A 52 12.33 -7.86 -0.77
C GLY A 52 11.37 -6.70 -0.58
N ARG A 53 11.85 -5.52 -0.99
CA ARG A 53 11.13 -4.26 -0.90
C ARG A 53 11.49 -3.27 -2.01
N ALA A 54 10.54 -2.40 -2.29
CA ALA A 54 10.79 -1.12 -2.91
C ALA A 54 10.56 0.01 -1.90
N VAL A 55 11.40 1.03 -1.92
CA VAL A 55 11.28 2.20 -1.03
C VAL A 55 11.07 3.45 -1.86
N ILE A 56 9.96 4.14 -1.64
CA ILE A 56 9.71 5.48 -2.18
C ILE A 56 10.14 6.48 -1.12
N PRO A 57 11.16 7.33 -1.39
CA PRO A 57 11.66 8.28 -0.40
C PRO A 57 10.58 9.22 0.14
N ALA A 58 10.77 9.67 1.39
CA ALA A 58 9.91 10.69 1.96
C ALA A 58 9.95 11.97 1.12
N ALA A 59 8.77 12.56 0.85
CA ALA A 59 8.66 13.78 0.07
C ALA A 59 7.47 14.63 0.56
N PRO A 60 7.51 15.97 0.46
CA PRO A 60 6.44 16.84 0.96
C PRO A 60 5.04 16.51 0.41
N GLN A 61 4.97 16.15 -0.88
CA GLN A 61 3.73 15.74 -1.55
C GLN A 61 3.20 14.38 -1.09
N LEU A 62 4.00 13.58 -0.39
CA LEU A 62 3.63 12.28 0.19
C LEU A 62 3.37 12.38 1.71
N VAL A 63 3.16 13.57 2.26
CA VAL A 63 2.69 13.77 3.63
C VAL A 63 1.16 13.58 3.65
N LEU A 64 0.69 12.52 4.32
CA LEU A 64 -0.71 12.10 4.23
C LEU A 64 -1.56 12.77 5.32
N SER A 65 -2.23 13.86 4.96
CA SER A 65 -3.06 14.66 5.86
C SER A 65 -4.50 14.15 5.93
N GLN A 66 -4.97 13.79 7.12
CA GLN A 66 -6.38 13.43 7.36
C GLN A 66 -7.34 14.60 7.03
N ILE A 67 -6.91 15.85 7.23
CA ILE A 67 -7.76 17.03 7.02
C ILE A 67 -8.27 17.13 5.57
N PHE A 68 -7.44 16.73 4.60
CA PHE A 68 -7.81 16.71 3.18
C PHE A 68 -8.32 15.33 2.72
N GLY A 69 -8.18 14.32 3.59
CA GLY A 69 -8.24 12.92 3.23
C GLY A 69 -7.10 12.49 2.32
N PHE A 70 -6.90 11.18 2.22
CA PHE A 70 -5.94 10.57 1.29
C PHE A 70 -6.40 9.18 0.88
N SER A 71 -5.78 8.64 -0.17
CA SER A 71 -6.03 7.26 -0.58
C SER A 71 -4.78 6.61 -1.15
N LEU A 72 -4.64 5.32 -0.87
CA LEU A 72 -3.63 4.44 -1.44
C LEU A 72 -4.38 3.36 -2.23
N ALA A 73 -3.93 3.04 -3.43
CA ALA A 73 -4.52 1.98 -4.24
C ALA A 73 -3.44 1.21 -5.01
N PHE A 74 -3.59 -0.11 -5.14
CA PHE A 74 -2.68 -0.97 -5.89
C PHE A 74 -3.35 -2.30 -6.22
N PHE A 75 -2.78 -3.00 -7.19
CA PHE A 75 -3.05 -4.42 -7.41
C PHE A 75 -2.01 -5.26 -6.70
N VAL A 76 -2.44 -6.40 -6.15
CA VAL A 76 -1.57 -7.38 -5.50
C VAL A 76 -1.95 -8.79 -5.92
N GLN A 77 -0.96 -9.64 -6.18
CA GLN A 77 -1.13 -11.08 -6.35
C GLN A 77 -0.27 -11.78 -5.30
N VAL A 78 -0.91 -12.39 -4.30
CA VAL A 78 -0.22 -13.15 -3.25
C VAL A 78 -0.06 -14.60 -3.70
N THR A 79 1.15 -15.13 -3.73
CA THR A 79 1.45 -16.48 -4.27
C THR A 79 1.77 -17.51 -3.18
N GLU A 80 1.46 -17.17 -1.94
CA GLU A 80 1.71 -18.02 -0.78
C GLU A 80 0.51 -18.07 0.18
N GLU A 81 0.38 -19.19 0.88
CA GLU A 81 -0.58 -19.38 1.97
C GLU A 81 -0.13 -18.64 3.24
N PRO A 82 -1.00 -18.48 4.26
CA PRO A 82 -0.61 -17.98 5.58
C PRO A 82 0.52 -18.81 6.23
N LYS A 83 1.52 -18.14 6.80
CA LYS A 83 2.75 -18.75 7.33
C LYS A 83 2.95 -18.55 8.84
N GLY A 84 1.95 -18.02 9.54
CA GLY A 84 2.01 -17.78 10.99
C GLY A 84 2.70 -16.47 11.39
N GLU A 85 2.95 -15.56 10.44
CA GLU A 85 3.51 -14.23 10.70
C GLU A 85 2.81 -13.13 9.89
N TRP A 86 2.82 -11.91 10.44
CA TRP A 86 2.33 -10.72 9.73
C TRP A 86 3.29 -10.36 8.60
N ARG A 87 2.73 -10.13 7.40
CA ARG A 87 3.51 -9.83 6.20
C ARG A 87 3.10 -8.49 5.62
N SER A 88 4.06 -7.62 5.39
CA SER A 88 3.83 -6.25 4.91
C SER A 88 3.53 -6.24 3.42
N LEU A 89 2.41 -5.58 3.08
CA LEU A 89 2.11 -5.16 1.72
C LEU A 89 2.66 -3.74 1.51
N LEU A 90 2.32 -2.85 2.45
CA LEU A 90 2.68 -1.43 2.42
C LEU A 90 2.89 -0.92 3.84
N TYR A 91 3.94 -0.13 4.04
CA TYR A 91 4.22 0.54 5.32
C TYR A 91 4.66 1.99 5.10
N LYS A 92 4.13 2.92 5.89
CA LYS A 92 4.54 4.33 5.89
C LYS A 92 4.60 4.86 7.32
N PRO A 93 5.80 5.04 7.90
CA PRO A 93 5.94 5.56 9.24
C PRO A 93 5.67 7.06 9.30
N VAL A 94 5.42 7.57 10.51
CA VAL A 94 5.28 9.00 10.80
C VAL A 94 6.55 9.76 10.43
N ALA A 95 7.70 9.20 10.74
CA ALA A 95 9.01 9.70 10.34
C ALA A 95 9.98 8.52 10.16
N GLU A 96 11.16 8.78 9.59
CA GLU A 96 12.22 7.78 9.54
C GLU A 96 12.57 7.31 10.97
N ASN A 97 12.69 5.99 11.17
CA ASN A 97 12.92 5.36 12.47
C ASN A 97 11.82 5.58 13.53
N ASP A 98 10.59 5.92 13.11
CA ASP A 98 9.41 5.96 13.98
C ASP A 98 8.57 4.68 13.83
N ALA A 99 8.18 4.07 14.94
CA ALA A 99 7.35 2.86 14.95
C ALA A 99 5.86 3.16 14.72
N ARG A 100 5.43 4.43 14.83
CA ARG A 100 4.08 4.87 14.53
C ARG A 100 3.92 4.96 13.03
N ALA A 101 2.84 4.37 12.49
CA ALA A 101 2.70 4.24 11.05
C ALA A 101 1.27 4.05 10.57
N LEU A 102 1.09 4.33 9.28
CA LEU A 102 0.12 3.66 8.45
C LEU A 102 0.73 2.34 7.97
N GLY A 103 -0.03 1.25 8.01
CA GLY A 103 0.41 -0.01 7.41
C GLY A 103 -0.73 -0.87 6.90
N LEU A 104 -0.43 -1.67 5.88
CA LEU A 104 -1.31 -2.69 5.31
C LEU A 104 -0.56 -4.03 5.36
N TRP A 105 -1.11 -5.02 6.07
CA TRP A 105 -0.48 -6.34 6.24
C TRP A 105 -1.44 -7.48 5.93
N LEU A 106 -0.88 -8.60 5.47
CA LEU A 106 -1.57 -9.88 5.43
C LEU A 106 -1.58 -10.52 6.82
N TYR A 107 -2.72 -11.12 7.16
CA TYR A 107 -2.89 -11.85 8.41
C TYR A 107 -1.92 -13.06 8.51
N PRO A 108 -1.53 -13.43 9.74
CA PRO A 108 -0.66 -14.60 9.99
C PRO A 108 -1.31 -15.93 9.61
N ASP A 109 -2.62 -16.03 9.79
CA ASP A 109 -3.40 -17.27 9.77
C ASP A 109 -4.57 -17.23 8.76
N GLU A 110 -4.80 -16.09 8.11
CA GLU A 110 -5.88 -15.90 7.14
C GLU A 110 -5.40 -15.10 5.93
N MET A 111 -5.97 -15.36 4.75
CA MET A 111 -5.76 -14.53 3.55
C MET A 111 -6.60 -13.25 3.61
N ARG A 112 -6.41 -12.44 4.66
CA ARG A 112 -7.11 -11.17 4.88
C ARG A 112 -6.10 -10.05 5.02
N VAL A 113 -6.56 -8.82 4.79
CA VAL A 113 -5.75 -7.61 4.90
C VAL A 113 -6.17 -6.84 6.14
N ARG A 114 -5.18 -6.43 6.94
CA ARG A 114 -5.33 -5.45 8.02
C ARG A 114 -4.79 -4.12 7.54
N GLY A 115 -5.60 -3.07 7.66
CA GLY A 115 -5.13 -1.69 7.68
C GLY A 115 -4.94 -1.19 9.09
N GLN A 116 -3.92 -0.37 9.31
CA GLN A 116 -3.69 0.35 10.55
C GLN A 116 -3.39 1.81 10.24
N LEU A 117 -3.86 2.69 11.12
CA LEU A 117 -3.44 4.08 11.16
C LEU A 117 -3.17 4.49 12.60
N PHE A 118 -2.00 5.08 12.84
CA PHE A 118 -1.65 5.55 14.19
C PHE A 118 -2.34 6.89 14.50
N THR A 119 -3.03 6.98 15.62
CA THR A 119 -3.68 8.19 16.13
C THR A 119 -3.01 8.66 17.42
N ASN A 120 -3.43 9.81 17.95
CA ASN A 120 -2.92 10.32 19.22
C ASN A 120 -3.33 9.45 20.44
N ASN A 121 -4.20 8.46 20.26
CA ASN A 121 -4.59 7.49 21.29
C ASN A 121 -4.04 6.07 21.04
N GLY A 122 -3.20 5.88 20.02
CA GLY A 122 -2.65 4.59 19.63
C GLY A 122 -3.08 4.16 18.23
N PRO A 123 -2.77 2.92 17.81
CA PRO A 123 -3.16 2.41 16.50
C PRO A 123 -4.65 2.06 16.45
N ASP A 124 -5.35 2.61 15.45
CA ASP A 124 -6.66 2.10 15.02
C ASP A 124 -6.48 1.11 13.87
N TYR A 125 -7.42 0.16 13.76
CA TYR A 125 -7.36 -0.93 12.80
C TYR A 125 -8.64 -1.04 11.98
N VAL A 126 -8.49 -1.47 10.74
CA VAL A 126 -9.59 -1.92 9.88
C VAL A 126 -9.21 -3.27 9.27
N ASP A 127 -10.02 -4.29 9.50
CA ASP A 127 -9.72 -5.65 9.09
C ASP A 127 -10.70 -6.08 8.00
N SER A 128 -10.18 -6.49 6.83
CA SER A 128 -11.00 -6.87 5.68
C SER A 128 -11.95 -8.02 6.05
N ASN A 129 -13.19 -8.02 5.58
CA ASN A 129 -14.06 -9.20 5.63
C ASN A 129 -13.74 -10.15 4.47
N ALA A 130 -13.45 -9.59 3.30
CA ALA A 130 -13.02 -10.32 2.12
C ALA A 130 -11.71 -11.07 2.37
N ARG A 131 -11.61 -12.25 1.74
CA ARG A 131 -10.40 -13.05 1.67
C ARG A 131 -9.81 -12.96 0.28
N LEU A 132 -8.50 -12.77 0.20
CA LEU A 132 -7.76 -12.86 -1.05
C LEU A 132 -7.64 -14.33 -1.47
N THR A 133 -7.64 -14.58 -2.78
CA THR A 133 -7.40 -15.92 -3.32
C THR A 133 -5.93 -16.00 -3.74
N VAL A 134 -5.23 -17.03 -3.26
CA VAL A 134 -3.81 -17.24 -3.59
C VAL A 134 -3.67 -17.43 -5.11
N GLY A 135 -2.74 -16.68 -5.71
CA GLY A 135 -2.48 -16.71 -7.15
C GLY A 135 -3.40 -15.80 -7.98
N ASP A 136 -4.45 -15.22 -7.40
CA ASP A 136 -5.31 -14.27 -8.10
C ASP A 136 -4.90 -12.82 -7.83
N TRP A 137 -5.06 -11.97 -8.83
CA TRP A 137 -4.93 -10.53 -8.65
C TRP A 137 -6.12 -9.97 -7.87
N ALA A 138 -5.83 -9.13 -6.87
CA ALA A 138 -6.81 -8.35 -6.15
C ALA A 138 -6.46 -6.86 -6.20
N HIS A 139 -7.46 -6.00 -6.37
CA HIS A 139 -7.29 -4.56 -6.18
C HIS A 139 -7.57 -4.20 -4.72
N ILE A 140 -6.62 -3.53 -4.08
CA ILE A 140 -6.77 -3.01 -2.71
C ILE A 140 -6.76 -1.49 -2.76
N ALA A 141 -7.73 -0.86 -2.13
CA ALA A 141 -7.66 0.57 -1.83
C ALA A 141 -7.93 0.83 -0.35
N PHE A 142 -7.12 1.70 0.24
CA PHE A 142 -7.27 2.19 1.60
C PHE A 142 -7.48 3.70 1.55
N THR A 143 -8.67 4.14 1.97
CA THR A 143 -9.06 5.55 1.94
C THR A 143 -9.28 6.06 3.36
N VAL A 144 -8.87 7.30 3.60
CA VAL A 144 -9.02 7.96 4.90
C VAL A 144 -9.56 9.36 4.65
N ASP A 145 -10.59 9.73 5.37
CA ASP A 145 -11.13 11.09 5.44
C ASP A 145 -11.20 11.58 6.90
N THR A 146 -11.98 12.63 7.14
CA THR A 146 -12.18 13.17 8.49
C THR A 146 -13.05 12.28 9.37
N ASP A 147 -13.83 11.38 8.78
CA ASP A 147 -14.84 10.58 9.46
C ASP A 147 -14.31 9.18 9.79
N GLY A 148 -13.48 8.59 8.90
CA GLY A 148 -13.06 7.21 9.09
C GLY A 148 -11.95 6.70 8.17
N MET A 149 -11.69 5.41 8.34
CA MET A 149 -10.85 4.59 7.47
C MET A 149 -11.71 3.57 6.75
N TYR A 150 -11.46 3.38 5.46
CA TYR A 150 -12.23 2.48 4.62
C TYR A 150 -11.29 1.60 3.81
N LEU A 151 -11.57 0.31 3.81
CA LEU A 151 -10.85 -0.68 3.04
C LEU A 151 -11.76 -1.22 1.94
N TYR A 152 -11.23 -1.20 0.72
CA TYR A 152 -11.90 -1.67 -0.48
C TYR A 152 -11.14 -2.84 -1.06
N VAL A 153 -11.87 -3.87 -1.48
CA VAL A 153 -11.33 -5.05 -2.16
C VAL A 153 -12.07 -5.22 -3.48
N ASN A 154 -11.32 -5.33 -4.58
CA ASN A 154 -11.85 -5.49 -5.94
C ASN A 154 -12.90 -4.43 -6.31
N GLY A 155 -12.62 -3.17 -5.96
CA GLY A 155 -13.45 -2.03 -6.34
C GLY A 155 -14.73 -1.86 -5.52
N SER A 156 -14.94 -2.67 -4.48
CA SER A 156 -16.11 -2.61 -3.60
C SER A 156 -15.68 -2.28 -2.17
N LEU A 157 -16.48 -1.45 -1.47
CA LEU A 157 -16.27 -1.20 -0.05
C LEU A 157 -16.45 -2.51 0.72
N ASP A 158 -15.41 -2.93 1.43
CA ASP A 158 -15.43 -4.17 2.20
C ASP A 158 -15.71 -3.91 3.68
N VAL A 159 -15.12 -2.84 4.24
CA VAL A 159 -15.33 -2.42 5.62
C VAL A 159 -14.95 -0.95 5.80
N GLY A 160 -15.65 -0.25 6.70
CA GLY A 160 -15.31 1.09 7.16
C GLY A 160 -15.39 1.18 8.67
N VAL A 161 -14.48 1.93 9.29
CA VAL A 161 -14.44 2.18 10.74
C VAL A 161 -14.29 3.66 11.03
N PRO A 162 -14.99 4.20 12.04
CA PRO A 162 -14.86 5.61 12.39
C PRO A 162 -13.47 5.90 12.98
N LEU A 163 -12.97 7.11 12.74
CA LEU A 163 -11.78 7.65 13.39
C LEU A 163 -12.19 8.60 14.51
N GLU A 164 -12.14 8.11 15.75
CA GLU A 164 -12.50 8.90 16.93
C GLU A 164 -11.39 9.85 17.39
N HIS A 165 -10.19 9.67 16.85
CA HIS A 165 -8.97 10.32 17.30
C HIS A 165 -8.18 10.88 16.13
N ALA A 166 -7.46 11.97 16.39
CA ALA A 166 -6.67 12.64 15.37
C ALA A 166 -5.51 11.75 14.91
N VAL A 167 -5.38 11.59 13.59
CA VAL A 167 -4.31 10.81 12.97
C VAL A 167 -2.96 11.49 13.20
N VAL A 168 -1.97 10.70 13.62
CA VAL A 168 -0.57 11.14 13.60
C VAL A 168 -0.08 11.04 12.15
N THR A 169 0.13 12.19 11.52
CA THR A 169 0.40 12.30 10.08
C THR A 169 1.56 11.40 9.61
N PRO A 170 1.30 10.42 8.73
CA PRO A 170 2.36 9.64 8.09
C PRO A 170 3.15 10.53 7.11
N ALA A 171 4.43 10.79 7.39
CA ALA A 171 5.29 11.64 6.58
C ALA A 171 6.62 10.98 6.16
N GLY A 172 6.93 9.78 6.67
CA GLY A 172 8.14 9.03 6.33
C GLY A 172 8.12 8.41 4.91
N PRO A 173 9.13 7.62 4.56
CA PRO A 173 9.17 6.90 3.27
C PRO A 173 8.03 5.87 3.16
N ILE A 174 7.70 5.46 1.94
CA ILE A 174 6.75 4.35 1.72
C ILE A 174 7.56 3.11 1.38
N TYR A 175 7.32 2.04 2.13
CA TYR A 175 7.85 0.71 1.86
C TYR A 175 6.76 -0.11 1.19
N LEU A 176 7.10 -0.76 0.08
CA LEU A 176 6.26 -1.75 -0.61
C LEU A 176 6.93 -3.10 -0.43
N GLY A 177 6.21 -4.10 0.06
CA GLY A 177 6.80 -5.37 0.51
C GLY A 177 7.35 -5.29 1.94
N SER A 178 8.53 -5.86 2.17
CA SER A 178 9.13 -5.93 3.50
C SER A 178 9.33 -4.54 4.13
N GLU A 179 9.16 -4.45 5.45
CA GLU A 179 9.32 -3.22 6.22
C GLU A 179 10.42 -3.39 7.28
N PRO A 180 10.87 -2.33 7.98
CA PRO A 180 11.93 -2.45 8.98
C PRO A 180 11.66 -3.46 10.11
N THR A 181 10.39 -3.79 10.40
CA THR A 181 10.02 -4.66 11.54
C THR A 181 9.29 -5.94 11.17
N LYS A 182 8.90 -6.13 9.91
CA LYS A 182 8.12 -7.29 9.46
C LYS A 182 8.56 -7.73 8.07
N PRO A 183 8.51 -9.04 7.79
CA PRO A 183 8.80 -9.55 6.46
C PRO A 183 7.75 -9.05 5.44
N GLY A 184 8.12 -9.13 4.17
CA GLY A 184 7.22 -8.98 3.04
C GLY A 184 6.38 -10.22 2.79
N PHE A 185 5.76 -10.28 1.61
CA PHE A 185 4.94 -11.39 1.14
C PHE A 185 5.53 -11.97 -0.14
N GLY A 186 5.35 -13.27 -0.36
CA GLY A 186 5.53 -13.87 -1.67
C GLY A 186 4.43 -13.40 -2.63
N GLY A 187 4.82 -12.67 -3.68
CA GLY A 187 3.87 -12.19 -4.67
C GLY A 187 4.34 -11.00 -5.50
N LEU A 188 3.38 -10.41 -6.20
CA LEU A 188 3.54 -9.28 -7.10
C LEU A 188 2.69 -8.10 -6.65
N MET A 189 3.18 -6.89 -6.89
CA MET A 189 2.43 -5.64 -6.77
C MET A 189 2.48 -4.89 -8.10
N ASP A 190 1.37 -4.29 -8.47
CA ASP A 190 1.24 -3.56 -9.73
C ASP A 190 0.45 -2.26 -9.48
N ASP A 191 0.76 -1.23 -10.27
CA ASP A 191 -0.03 -0.01 -10.39
C ASP A 191 -0.33 0.72 -9.05
N PHE A 192 0.74 0.96 -8.28
CA PHE A 192 0.64 1.65 -6.99
C PHE A 192 0.35 3.15 -7.17
N ARG A 193 -0.67 3.65 -6.49
CA ARG A 193 -1.15 5.03 -6.58
C ARG A 193 -1.35 5.65 -5.21
N VAL A 194 -1.04 6.95 -5.12
CA VAL A 194 -1.27 7.78 -3.94
C VAL A 194 -2.08 9.01 -4.33
N TYR A 195 -3.10 9.32 -3.55
CA TYR A 195 -4.01 10.45 -3.76
C TYR A 195 -4.05 11.39 -2.56
N ALA A 196 -4.09 12.70 -2.83
CA ALA A 196 -4.23 13.77 -1.84
C ALA A 196 -5.71 14.06 -1.48
N SER A 197 -6.57 13.06 -1.60
CA SER A 197 -7.98 13.13 -1.25
C SER A 197 -8.49 11.72 -0.94
N ALA A 198 -9.54 11.62 -0.12
CA ALA A 198 -10.32 10.39 -0.04
C ALA A 198 -11.01 10.13 -1.38
N LEU A 199 -10.81 8.95 -1.95
CA LEU A 199 -11.55 8.49 -3.12
C LEU A 199 -12.92 7.98 -2.68
N ASP A 200 -13.94 8.29 -3.48
CA ASP A 200 -15.27 7.71 -3.32
C ASP A 200 -15.35 6.31 -3.95
N GLU A 201 -16.46 5.61 -3.70
CA GLU A 201 -16.63 4.24 -4.19
C GLU A 201 -16.60 4.13 -5.72
N GLU A 202 -17.07 5.15 -6.44
CA GLU A 202 -17.09 5.15 -7.91
C GLU A 202 -15.66 5.24 -8.46
N ALA A 203 -14.87 6.18 -7.94
CA ALA A 203 -13.47 6.31 -8.29
C ALA A 203 -12.67 5.04 -7.98
N VAL A 204 -12.88 4.44 -6.79
CA VAL A 204 -12.22 3.18 -6.43
C VAL A 204 -12.64 2.04 -7.36
N ARG A 205 -13.93 1.95 -7.73
CA ARG A 205 -14.43 0.94 -8.67
C ARG A 205 -13.81 1.09 -10.06
N SER A 206 -13.62 2.33 -10.55
CA SER A 206 -12.94 2.58 -11.82
C SER A 206 -11.48 2.12 -11.81
N LEU A 207 -10.77 2.25 -10.69
CA LEU A 207 -9.37 1.81 -10.58
C LEU A 207 -9.24 0.28 -10.56
N ALA A 208 -10.25 -0.43 -10.07
CA ALA A 208 -10.24 -1.90 -9.98
C ALA A 208 -10.56 -2.60 -11.31
N GLY A 209 -10.98 -1.85 -12.33
CA GLY A 209 -11.40 -2.34 -13.65
C GLY A 209 -10.28 -2.83 -14.55
#